data_AF-A0A3B0RQP1-F1
#
_entry.id   AF-A0A3B0RQP1-F1
#
_cell.length_a   1.000
_cell.length_b   1.000
_cell.length_c   1.000
_cell.angle_alpha   90.00
_cell.angle_beta   90.00
_cell.angle_gamma   90.00
#
_symmetry.space_group_name_H-M   'P 1'
#
loop_
_entity.id
_entity.type
_entity.pdbx_description
1 polymer ?
#
loop_
_entity_poly.entity_id
_entity_poly.type
_entity_poly.pdbx_seq_one_letter_code
_entity_poly.pdbx_strand_id
1 'polypeptide(L)'
;MDAVSHTLISASLQVLSTFFIIAAGLVVLIIFIIFIIDVTQTRDAVRRNYPVLGRFRYLFSTLGEFFRQYFFAMDREEMPFNRAEREWVERAAKGHDNTIAFGSTKNLTPAGSVIFVNCAFPTLEA
;
A
#
# COMPACT_ATOMS: atom_id res chain seq x y z
N MET A 1 -32.73 36.91 -30.28
CA MET A 1 -31.47 36.15 -30.10
C MET A 1 -31.42 35.43 -28.76
N ASP A 2 -32.21 35.84 -27.77
CA ASP A 2 -32.19 35.27 -26.41
C ASP A 2 -32.77 33.85 -26.34
N ALA A 3 -33.88 33.58 -27.04
CA ALA A 3 -34.50 32.24 -27.05
C ALA A 3 -33.57 31.14 -27.58
N VAL A 4 -32.82 31.44 -28.66
CA VAL A 4 -31.85 30.49 -29.24
C VAL A 4 -30.69 30.24 -28.29
N SER A 5 -30.14 31.30 -27.66
CA SER A 5 -29.09 31.18 -26.66
C SER A 5 -29.53 30.35 -25.44
N HIS A 6 -30.75 30.56 -24.93
CA HIS A 6 -31.30 29.77 -23.82
C HIS A 6 -31.52 28.29 -24.19
N THR A 7 -31.97 28.00 -25.42
CA THR A 7 -32.08 26.61 -25.89
C THR A 7 -30.73 25.92 -26.06
N LEU A 8 -29.70 26.63 -26.54
CA LEU A 8 -28.34 26.08 -26.66
C LEU A 8 -27.70 25.81 -25.30
N ILE A 9 -27.90 26.70 -24.33
CA ILE A 9 -27.39 26.53 -22.96
C ILE A 9 -28.09 25.36 -22.25
N SER A 10 -29.41 25.24 -22.37
CA SER A 10 -30.14 24.13 -21.74
C SER A 10 -29.81 22.77 -22.37
N ALA A 11 -29.64 22.72 -23.71
CA ALA A 11 -29.22 21.51 -24.40
C ALA A 11 -27.81 21.05 -23.98
N SER A 12 -26.85 21.97 -23.85
CA SER A 12 -25.49 21.62 -23.42
C SER A 12 -25.43 21.12 -21.97
N LEU A 13 -26.20 21.75 -21.07
CA LEU A 13 -26.34 21.29 -19.68
C LEU A 13 -26.98 19.90 -19.57
N GLN A 14 -27.98 19.61 -20.40
CA GLN A 14 -28.62 18.28 -20.43
C GLN A 14 -27.65 17.18 -20.89
N VAL A 15 -26.86 17.44 -21.93
CA VAL A 15 -25.84 16.49 -22.42
C VAL A 15 -24.80 16.23 -21.33
N LEU A 16 -24.30 17.29 -20.69
CA LEU A 16 -23.31 17.16 -19.60
C LEU A 16 -23.89 16.42 -18.39
N SER A 17 -25.12 16.75 -18.00
CA SER A 17 -25.82 16.09 -16.88
C SER A 17 -26.05 14.60 -17.17
N THR A 18 -26.49 14.26 -18.38
CA THR A 18 -26.72 12.86 -18.78
C THR A 18 -25.42 12.07 -18.76
N PHE A 19 -24.35 12.63 -19.30
CA PHE A 19 -23.02 12.01 -19.26
C PHE A 19 -22.56 11.80 -17.82
N PHE A 20 -22.73 12.81 -16.95
CA PHE A 20 -22.37 12.71 -15.54
C PHE A 20 -23.13 11.60 -14.81
N ILE A 21 -24.44 11.48 -15.03
CA ILE A 21 -25.27 10.43 -14.43
C ILE A 21 -24.82 9.05 -14.89
N ILE A 22 -24.55 8.87 -16.19
CA ILE A 22 -24.04 7.60 -16.73
C ILE A 22 -22.68 7.26 -16.12
N ALA A 23 -21.76 8.22 -16.07
CA ALA A 23 -20.44 8.03 -15.48
C ALA A 23 -20.53 7.66 -13.99
N ALA A 24 -21.36 8.37 -13.21
CA ALA A 24 -21.60 8.05 -11.81
C ALA A 24 -22.22 6.66 -11.63
N GLY A 25 -23.20 6.31 -12.47
CA GLY A 25 -23.82 4.98 -12.47
C GLY A 25 -22.82 3.87 -12.78
N LEU A 26 -21.92 4.08 -13.73
CA LEU A 26 -20.84 3.13 -14.04
C LEU A 26 -19.88 2.96 -12.86
N VAL A 27 -19.49 4.05 -12.19
CA VAL A 27 -18.63 3.98 -10.99
C VAL A 27 -19.32 3.16 -9.89
N VAL A 28 -20.59 3.42 -9.62
CA VAL A 28 -21.36 2.67 -8.61
C VAL A 28 -21.47 1.19 -9.00
N LEU A 29 -21.72 0.89 -10.27
CA LEU A 29 -21.78 -0.48 -10.78
C LEU A 29 -20.44 -1.21 -10.60
N ILE A 30 -19.32 -0.56 -10.91
CA ILE A 30 -17.98 -1.12 -10.70
C ILE A 30 -17.74 -1.41 -9.22
N ILE A 31 -18.06 -0.47 -8.33
CA ILE A 31 -17.93 -0.65 -6.87
C ILE A 31 -18.78 -1.84 -6.42
N PHE A 32 -20.00 -1.97 -6.93
CA PHE A 32 -20.89 -3.08 -6.60
C PHE A 32 -20.32 -4.42 -7.07
N ILE A 33 -19.78 -4.50 -8.28
CA ILE A 33 -19.12 -5.71 -8.79
C ILE A 33 -17.93 -6.09 -7.90
N ILE A 34 -17.09 -5.12 -7.54
CA ILE A 34 -15.95 -5.32 -6.63
C ILE A 34 -16.41 -5.82 -5.26
N PHE A 35 -17.48 -5.24 -4.72
CA PHE A 35 -18.07 -5.65 -3.45
C PHE A 35 -18.47 -7.13 -3.47
N ILE A 36 -19.16 -7.58 -4.53
CA ILE A 36 -19.55 -8.99 -4.69
C ILE A 36 -18.31 -9.90 -4.77
N ILE A 37 -17.29 -9.51 -5.55
CA ILE A 37 -16.03 -10.26 -5.65
C ILE A 37 -15.33 -10.37 -4.29
N ASP A 38 -15.28 -9.29 -3.52
CA ASP A 38 -14.60 -9.24 -2.23
C ASP A 38 -15.31 -10.09 -1.16
N VAL A 39 -16.65 -10.08 -1.12
CA VAL A 39 -17.44 -10.89 -0.18
C VAL A 39 -17.38 -12.38 -0.51
N THR A 40 -17.34 -12.72 -1.81
CA THR A 40 -17.34 -14.13 -2.26
C THR A 40 -15.96 -14.78 -2.20
N GLN A 41 -14.88 -14.01 -2.27
CA GLN A 41 -13.53 -14.54 -2.18
C GLN A 41 -13.19 -15.03 -0.76
N THR A 42 -12.69 -16.26 -0.64
CA THR A 42 -12.29 -16.88 0.65
C THR A 42 -10.81 -16.74 0.99
N ARG A 43 -10.01 -16.17 0.08
CA ARG A 43 -8.54 -16.12 0.18
C ARG A 43 -8.02 -15.10 1.20
N ASP A 44 -8.76 -14.03 1.44
CA ASP A 44 -8.31 -12.89 2.23
C ASP A 44 -9.40 -12.45 3.20
N ALA A 45 -9.16 -12.71 4.49
CA ALA A 45 -10.10 -12.40 5.55
C ALA A 45 -10.40 -10.90 5.66
N VAL A 46 -9.42 -10.03 5.35
CA VAL A 46 -9.58 -8.58 5.46
C VAL A 46 -10.52 -8.07 4.38
N ARG A 47 -10.34 -8.50 3.13
CA ARG A 47 -11.23 -8.12 2.02
C ARG A 47 -12.64 -8.68 2.19
N ARG A 48 -12.78 -9.86 2.80
CA ARG A 48 -14.09 -10.44 3.08
C ARG A 48 -14.84 -9.72 4.20
N ASN A 49 -14.15 -9.31 5.27
CA ASN A 49 -14.78 -8.61 6.40
C ASN A 49 -15.01 -7.11 6.13
N TYR A 50 -14.17 -6.51 5.28
CA TYR A 50 -14.26 -5.12 4.85
C TYR A 50 -14.19 -5.02 3.32
N PRO A 51 -15.28 -5.38 2.60
CA PRO A 51 -15.32 -5.33 1.14
C PRO A 51 -15.09 -3.90 0.63
N VAL A 52 -14.42 -3.75 -0.51
CA VAL A 52 -14.02 -2.45 -1.09
C VAL A 52 -12.98 -1.71 -0.24
N LEU A 53 -13.25 -1.46 1.04
CA LEU A 53 -12.39 -0.72 1.97
C LEU A 53 -11.07 -1.44 2.26
N GLY A 54 -11.09 -2.77 2.36
CA GLY A 54 -9.90 -3.59 2.62
C GLY A 54 -8.82 -3.44 1.54
N ARG A 55 -9.19 -3.05 0.31
CA ARG A 55 -8.24 -2.80 -0.78
C ARG A 55 -7.37 -1.57 -0.53
N PHE A 56 -7.88 -0.57 0.19
CA PHE A 56 -7.11 0.61 0.56
C PHE A 56 -6.04 0.34 1.62
N ARG A 57 -6.08 -0.80 2.32
CA ARG A 57 -5.03 -1.20 3.27
C ARG A 57 -3.64 -1.14 2.63
N TYR A 58 -3.52 -1.66 1.41
CA TYR A 58 -2.25 -1.65 0.69
C TYR A 58 -1.84 -0.23 0.32
N LEU A 59 -2.77 0.57 -0.23
CA LEU A 59 -2.52 1.96 -0.60
C LEU A 59 -2.00 2.78 0.58
N PHE A 60 -2.67 2.70 1.74
CA PHE A 60 -2.25 3.42 2.94
C PHE A 60 -0.96 2.88 3.53
N SER A 61 -0.68 1.58 3.42
CA SER A 61 0.59 1.02 3.87
C SER A 61 1.75 1.60 3.07
N THR A 62 1.63 1.66 1.74
CA THR A 62 2.66 2.22 0.86
C THR A 62 2.81 3.72 1.04
N LEU A 63 1.70 4.48 1.12
CA LEU A 63 1.75 5.91 1.42
C LEU A 63 2.38 6.19 2.80
N GLY A 64 2.05 5.36 3.79
CA GLY A 64 2.61 5.46 5.14
C GLY A 64 4.12 5.23 5.21
N GLU A 65 4.69 4.44 4.32
CA GLU A 65 6.14 4.27 4.20
C GLU A 65 6.84 5.57 3.78
N PHE A 66 6.30 6.23 2.76
CA PHE A 66 6.81 7.55 2.34
C PHE A 66 6.67 8.60 3.44
N PHE A 67 5.51 8.71 4.08
CA PHE A 67 5.32 9.68 5.16
C PHE A 67 6.25 9.43 6.34
N ARG A 68 6.53 8.16 6.68
CA ARG A 68 7.42 7.81 7.79
C ARG A 68 8.84 8.32 7.60
N GLN A 69 9.36 8.27 6.37
CA GLN A 69 10.69 8.81 6.05
C GLN A 69 10.83 10.31 6.38
N TYR A 70 9.72 11.07 6.30
CA TYR A 70 9.74 12.52 6.52
C TYR A 70 9.27 12.95 7.90
N PHE A 71 8.36 12.20 8.52
CA PHE A 71 7.66 12.66 9.72
C PHE A 71 8.16 12.03 11.02
N PHE A 72 8.37 10.71 11.13
CA PHE A 72 8.66 10.07 12.42
C PHE A 72 9.26 8.65 12.29
N ALA A 73 10.54 8.47 12.65
CA ALA A 73 11.21 7.20 13.04
C ALA A 73 11.68 6.20 11.96
N MET A 74 12.87 5.62 12.19
CA MET A 74 13.40 4.47 11.44
C MET A 74 12.52 3.23 11.67
N ASP A 75 12.42 2.34 10.67
CA ASP A 75 11.63 1.09 10.73
C ASP A 75 11.99 0.13 11.89
N ARG A 76 13.11 0.39 12.57
CA ARG A 76 13.68 -0.40 13.67
C ARG A 76 13.42 0.15 15.08
N GLU A 77 12.73 1.27 15.21
CA GLU A 77 12.47 1.91 16.51
C GLU A 77 11.19 1.41 17.20
N GLU A 78 10.32 0.70 16.49
CA GLU A 78 9.10 0.11 17.05
C GLU A 78 9.41 -1.09 17.98
N MET A 79 8.84 -1.13 19.19
CA MET A 79 8.94 -2.22 20.18
C MET A 79 7.56 -2.87 20.44
N PRO A 80 7.47 -4.17 20.81
CA PRO A 80 8.56 -5.12 21.06
C PRO A 80 9.12 -5.78 19.79
N PHE A 81 8.40 -5.73 18.67
CA PHE A 81 8.84 -6.23 17.37
C PHE A 81 8.90 -5.08 16.38
N ASN A 82 10.03 -4.97 15.68
CA ASN A 82 10.18 -3.91 14.69
C ASN A 82 9.44 -4.25 13.39
N ARG A 83 9.25 -3.25 12.53
CA ARG A 83 8.55 -3.44 11.26
C ARG A 83 9.28 -4.41 10.34
N ALA A 84 10.60 -4.33 10.28
CA ALA A 84 11.42 -5.22 9.46
C ALA A 84 11.23 -6.70 9.84
N GLU A 85 11.12 -7.00 11.14
CA GLU A 85 10.80 -8.34 11.65
C GLU A 85 9.39 -8.78 11.27
N ARG A 86 8.38 -7.91 11.44
CA ARG A 86 7.01 -8.24 11.04
C ARG A 86 6.88 -8.51 9.54
N GLU A 87 7.55 -7.71 8.72
CA GLU A 87 7.56 -7.90 7.27
C GLU A 87 8.29 -9.20 6.87
N TRP A 88 9.41 -9.50 7.53
CA TRP A 88 10.12 -10.76 7.32
C TRP A 88 9.25 -11.97 7.66
N VAL A 89 8.55 -11.94 8.81
CA VAL A 89 7.59 -12.99 9.20
C VAL A 89 6.44 -13.08 8.19
N GLU A 90 5.90 -11.95 7.74
CA GLU A 90 4.81 -11.91 6.76
C GLU A 90 5.23 -12.51 5.41
N ARG A 91 6.44 -12.22 4.92
CA ARG A 91 6.99 -12.81 3.69
C ARG A 91 7.16 -14.32 3.84
N ALA A 92 7.76 -14.76 4.95
CA ALA A 92 7.96 -16.17 5.24
C ALA A 92 6.62 -16.93 5.31
N ALA A 93 5.61 -16.37 6.00
CA ALA A 93 4.28 -16.97 6.13
C ALA A 93 3.54 -17.10 4.79
N LYS A 94 3.81 -16.20 3.85
CA LYS A 94 3.25 -16.22 2.48
C LYS A 94 4.06 -17.10 1.50
N GLY A 95 5.15 -17.72 1.95
CA GLY A 95 6.03 -18.53 1.10
C GLY A 95 6.83 -17.71 0.09
N HIS A 96 7.01 -16.42 0.34
CA HIS A 96 7.91 -15.58 -0.45
C HIS A 96 9.34 -15.75 0.03
N ASP A 97 10.32 -15.51 -0.86
CA ASP A 97 11.73 -15.46 -0.48
C ASP A 97 11.90 -14.50 0.70
N ASN A 98 12.59 -14.92 1.75
CA ASN A 98 12.83 -14.11 2.93
C ASN A 98 14.26 -13.58 2.99
N THR A 99 15.02 -13.78 1.92
CA THR A 99 16.37 -13.25 1.72
C THR A 99 16.30 -11.80 1.27
N ILE A 100 16.98 -10.91 2.00
CA ILE A 100 17.12 -9.50 1.65
C ILE A 100 18.58 -9.28 1.21
N ALA A 101 18.79 -8.50 0.15
CA ALA A 101 20.12 -8.20 -0.38
C ALA A 101 21.01 -7.53 0.68
N PHE A 102 22.33 -7.70 0.52
CA PHE A 102 23.33 -7.17 1.47
C PHE A 102 23.18 -5.66 1.68
N GLY A 103 23.25 -5.23 2.95
CA GLY A 103 23.03 -3.85 3.38
C GLY A 103 22.10 -3.80 4.59
N SER A 104 22.67 -3.95 5.79
CA SER A 104 21.89 -3.98 7.03
C SER A 104 21.59 -2.56 7.52
N THR A 105 20.32 -2.26 7.76
CA THR A 105 19.89 -1.08 8.53
C THR A 105 20.04 -1.26 10.04
N LYS A 106 20.55 -2.41 10.50
CA LYS A 106 20.75 -2.70 11.93
C LYS A 106 21.92 -1.89 12.47
N ASN A 107 21.69 -1.18 13.58
CA ASN A 107 22.77 -0.53 14.31
C ASN A 107 23.77 -1.59 14.84
N LEU A 108 25.04 -1.46 14.45
CA LEU A 108 26.13 -2.38 14.84
C LEU A 108 26.92 -1.90 16.06
N THR A 109 26.65 -0.69 16.55
CA THR A 109 27.33 -0.10 17.72
C THR A 109 27.01 -0.81 19.04
N PRO A 110 25.77 -1.28 19.31
CA PRO A 110 25.46 -1.96 20.56
C PRO A 110 26.24 -3.28 20.71
N ALA A 111 26.75 -3.54 21.92
CA ALA A 111 27.46 -4.77 22.25
C ALA A 111 26.55 -6.00 22.05
N GLY A 112 27.11 -7.07 21.48
CA GLY A 112 26.36 -8.29 21.10
C GLY A 112 25.70 -8.24 19.72
N SER A 113 25.91 -7.17 18.96
CA SER A 113 25.46 -7.10 17.57
C SER A 113 26.21 -8.09 16.68
N VAL A 114 25.46 -8.86 15.88
CA VAL A 114 26.03 -9.77 14.89
C VAL A 114 26.59 -8.94 13.73
N ILE A 115 27.88 -9.12 13.44
CA ILE A 115 28.59 -8.47 12.33
C ILE A 115 29.07 -9.55 11.38
N PHE A 116 28.78 -9.38 10.09
CA PHE A 116 29.36 -10.22 9.05
C PHE A 116 30.64 -9.55 8.56
N VAL A 117 31.78 -10.17 8.83
CA VAL A 117 33.10 -9.77 8.35
C VAL A 117 33.63 -10.83 7.40
N ASN A 118 34.39 -10.42 6.37
CA ASN A 118 35.03 -11.37 5.46
C ASN A 118 36.05 -12.26 6.20
N CYS A 119 36.74 -11.70 7.19
CA CYS A 119 37.65 -12.40 8.09
C CYS A 119 37.39 -11.96 9.54
N ALA A 120 37.34 -12.93 10.47
CA ALA A 120 37.16 -12.65 11.90
C ALA A 120 38.36 -11.90 12.51
N PHE A 121 39.54 -12.07 11.91
CA PHE A 121 40.79 -11.43 12.30
C PHE A 121 41.47 -10.86 11.06
N PRO A 122 42.10 -9.68 11.15
CA PRO A 122 42.86 -9.11 10.04
C PRO A 122 44.00 -10.06 9.64
N THR A 123 44.12 -10.32 8.35
CA THR A 123 45.28 -11.03 7.80
C THR A 123 46.50 -10.11 7.84
N LEU A 124 47.67 -10.66 8.20
CA LEU A 124 48.93 -9.91 8.30
C LEU A 124 49.52 -9.50 6.94
N GLU A 125 48.85 -9.83 5.83
CA GLU A 125 49.33 -9.55 4.49
C GLU A 125 48.61 -8.30 3.93
N ALA A 126 49.43 -7.34 3.49
CA ALA A 126 49.03 -6.06 2.89
C ALA A 126 48.79 -6.18 1.39
#